data_AF-A0A3A8B5U4-F1
#
_entry.id   AF-A0A3A8B5U4-F1
#
_cell.length_a   1.000
_cell.length_b   1.000
_cell.length_c   1.000
_cell.angle_alpha   90.00
_cell.angle_beta   90.00
_cell.angle_gamma   90.00
#
_symmetry.space_group_name_H-M   'P 1'
#
loop_
_entity.id
_entity.type
_entity.pdbx_description
1 polymer ?
#
loop_
_entity_poly.entity_id
_entity_poly.type
_entity_poly.pdbx_seq_one_letter_code
_entity_poly.pdbx_strand_id
1 'polypeptide(L)'
;MEGPPMRYSSILALMLLSSNLQAQDLATLSLVTSEESGAYIVGPDGRPVYAMLSADSVGGDGLDSLDSCAQSCRDNWPLLTAQEDISVGEGVNPDLIGRTASDGQQVLTYADQPLFQYHQDVAGGEPQGDGIYSFGGYWALMAPSGRPIRSGTVPAADNIPEAQSGADENESLPLPPVSK
;
A
#
# COMPACT_ATOMS: atom_id res chain seq x y z
N MET A 1 35.47 80.16 -1.35
CA MET A 1 34.11 79.58 -1.28
C MET A 1 34.26 78.10 -1.56
N GLU A 2 34.42 77.33 -0.49
CA GLU A 2 34.52 75.88 -0.49
C GLU A 2 33.10 75.27 -0.49
N GLY A 3 32.89 74.22 -1.29
CA GLY A 3 31.73 73.35 -1.31
C GLY A 3 32.17 71.93 -1.70
N PRO A 4 31.50 70.86 -1.21
CA PRO A 4 32.15 69.72 -0.54
C PRO A 4 32.44 68.47 -1.40
N PRO A 5 33.23 67.50 -0.87
CA PRO A 5 33.77 66.35 -1.61
C PRO A 5 32.78 65.18 -1.83
N MET A 6 33.03 64.41 -2.89
CA MET A 6 32.40 63.11 -3.18
C MET A 6 32.44 62.20 -1.94
N ARG A 7 31.26 61.83 -1.44
CA ARG A 7 31.10 60.77 -0.45
C ARG A 7 30.60 59.52 -1.15
N TYR A 8 31.51 58.55 -1.27
CA TYR A 8 31.22 57.13 -1.47
C TYR A 8 30.23 56.70 -0.39
N SER A 9 28.97 56.49 -0.75
CA SER A 9 28.02 55.85 0.14
C SER A 9 28.11 54.36 -0.13
N SER A 10 28.92 53.68 0.68
CA SER A 10 28.92 52.22 0.78
C SER A 10 27.52 51.76 1.15
N ILE A 11 26.77 51.25 0.18
CA ILE A 11 25.54 50.51 0.44
C ILE A 11 26.00 49.18 1.01
N LEU A 12 25.99 49.05 2.35
CA LEU A 12 25.98 47.75 3.01
C LEU A 12 24.73 47.01 2.51
N ALA A 13 24.91 46.07 1.57
CA ALA A 13 23.87 45.13 1.21
C ALA A 13 23.66 44.19 2.41
N LEU A 14 22.63 44.47 3.21
CA LEU A 14 22.09 43.54 4.19
C LEU A 14 21.56 42.33 3.39
N MET A 15 22.37 41.28 3.23
CA MET A 15 21.86 40.00 2.75
C MET A 15 20.95 39.44 3.83
N LEU A 16 19.65 39.68 3.67
CA LEU A 16 18.60 38.91 4.33
C LEU A 16 18.84 37.45 3.93
N LEU A 17 19.37 36.66 4.86
CA LEU A 17 19.29 35.20 4.78
C LEU A 17 17.80 34.86 4.88
N SER A 18 17.12 34.89 3.74
CA SER A 18 15.80 34.31 3.60
C SER A 18 15.96 32.85 3.98
N SER A 19 15.57 32.51 5.21
CA SER A 19 15.37 31.13 5.61
C SER A 19 14.30 30.60 4.66
N ASN A 20 14.71 29.88 3.63
CA ASN A 20 13.83 28.98 2.93
C ASN A 20 13.45 27.93 3.96
N LEU A 21 12.36 28.19 4.70
CA LEU A 21 11.63 27.16 5.39
C LEU A 21 10.98 26.33 4.28
N GLN A 22 11.78 25.51 3.62
CA GLN A 22 11.24 24.41 2.83
C GLN A 22 10.53 23.56 3.86
N ALA A 23 9.20 23.71 3.94
CA ALA A 23 8.35 22.64 4.39
C ALA A 23 8.83 21.43 3.60
N GLN A 24 9.49 20.50 4.30
CA GLN A 24 9.89 19.27 3.67
C GLN A 24 8.58 18.64 3.22
N ASP A 25 8.43 18.48 1.91
CA ASP A 25 7.22 17.94 1.31
C ASP A 25 7.21 16.45 1.65
N LEU A 26 6.81 16.16 2.88
CA LEU A 26 6.74 14.80 3.38
C LEU A 26 5.66 14.10 2.56
N ALA A 27 5.99 12.89 2.10
CA ALA A 27 5.02 12.00 1.50
C ALA A 27 3.76 11.95 2.37
N THR A 28 2.61 12.28 1.81
CA THR A 28 1.35 12.43 2.55
C THR A 28 0.35 11.36 2.16
N LEU A 29 -0.17 10.61 3.12
CA LEU A 29 -1.35 9.78 2.92
C LEU A 29 -2.61 10.62 3.07
N SER A 30 -3.52 10.56 2.12
CA SER A 30 -4.76 11.37 2.12
C SER A 30 -6.00 10.50 1.98
N LEU A 31 -7.17 11.09 2.22
CA LEU A 31 -8.46 10.41 2.09
C LEU A 31 -9.19 10.92 0.84
N VAL A 32 -9.73 9.99 0.05
CA VAL A 32 -10.67 10.27 -1.04
C VAL A 32 -11.97 9.54 -0.74
N THR A 33 -13.10 10.07 -1.19
CA THR A 33 -14.42 9.42 -1.08
C THR A 33 -15.05 9.33 -2.47
N SER A 34 -15.45 8.13 -2.87
CA SER A 34 -16.26 7.89 -4.07
C SER A 34 -17.63 7.35 -3.69
N GLU A 35 -18.62 7.50 -4.58
CA GLU A 35 -19.96 6.95 -4.37
C GLU A 35 -19.97 5.41 -4.41
N GLU A 36 -19.07 4.82 -5.20
CA GLU A 36 -19.00 3.37 -5.43
C GLU A 36 -18.22 2.64 -4.33
N SER A 37 -17.05 3.17 -3.93
CA SER A 37 -16.13 2.51 -2.99
C SER A 37 -16.20 3.08 -1.58
N GLY A 38 -16.88 4.22 -1.37
CA GLY A 38 -16.84 4.94 -0.11
C GLY A 38 -15.50 5.64 0.11
N ALA A 39 -15.10 5.82 1.38
CA ALA A 39 -13.88 6.54 1.74
C ALA A 39 -12.66 5.60 1.79
N TYR A 40 -11.60 5.92 1.04
CA TYR A 40 -10.37 5.13 0.95
C TYR A 40 -9.10 5.99 0.91
N ILE A 41 -7.99 5.40 1.36
CA ILE A 41 -6.69 6.06 1.44
C ILE A 41 -6.05 6.14 0.06
N VAL A 42 -5.45 7.28 -0.24
CA VAL A 42 -4.57 7.50 -1.39
C VAL A 42 -3.15 7.84 -0.93
N GLY A 43 -2.17 7.43 -1.73
CA GLY A 43 -0.76 7.69 -1.48
C GLY A 43 -0.33 9.11 -1.82
N PRO A 44 0.97 9.43 -1.64
CA PRO A 44 1.53 10.75 -1.95
C PRO A 44 1.41 11.15 -3.42
N ASP A 45 1.36 10.16 -4.32
CA ASP A 45 1.15 10.32 -5.76
C ASP A 45 -0.34 10.43 -6.13
N GLY A 46 -1.24 10.48 -5.16
CA GLY A 46 -2.69 10.56 -5.36
C GLY A 46 -3.33 9.28 -5.87
N ARG A 47 -2.59 8.16 -5.91
CA ARG A 47 -3.10 6.85 -6.35
C ARG A 47 -3.70 6.06 -5.18
N PRO A 48 -4.73 5.22 -5.43
CA PRO A 48 -5.35 4.43 -4.39
C PRO A 48 -4.37 3.47 -3.71
N VAL A 49 -4.58 3.27 -2.42
CA VAL A 49 -3.78 2.36 -1.58
C VAL A 49 -4.59 1.11 -1.28
N TYR A 50 -3.93 -0.04 -1.41
CA TYR A 50 -4.53 -1.36 -1.25
C TYR A 50 -3.84 -2.17 -0.16
N ALA A 51 -4.57 -3.13 0.39
CA ALA A 51 -4.02 -4.26 1.10
C ALA A 51 -4.44 -5.57 0.41
N MET A 52 -3.58 -6.57 0.52
CA MET A 52 -3.83 -7.91 0.02
C MET A 52 -4.40 -8.78 1.14
N LEU A 53 -5.57 -9.37 0.90
CA LEU A 53 -6.20 -10.35 1.76
C LEU A 53 -5.75 -11.75 1.31
N SER A 54 -4.65 -12.25 1.88
CA SER A 54 -4.06 -13.56 1.54
C SER A 54 -3.97 -14.54 2.72
N ALA A 55 -3.86 -14.02 3.95
CA ALA A 55 -3.70 -14.83 5.16
C ALA A 55 -4.97 -15.59 5.57
N ASP A 56 -6.15 -15.15 5.11
CA ASP A 56 -7.40 -15.88 5.26
C ASP A 56 -7.53 -16.90 4.12
N SER A 57 -7.69 -18.19 4.45
CA SER A 57 -7.89 -19.24 3.44
C SER A 57 -9.21 -19.10 2.69
N VAL A 58 -10.15 -18.29 3.20
CA VAL A 58 -11.34 -17.86 2.46
C VAL A 58 -10.92 -16.82 1.42
N GLY A 59 -10.38 -17.28 0.30
CA GLY A 59 -9.95 -16.45 -0.82
C GLY A 59 -8.48 -15.99 -0.74
N GLY A 60 -7.64 -16.73 -0.03
CA GLY A 60 -6.20 -16.49 0.05
C GLY A 60 -5.41 -17.79 0.07
N ASP A 61 -4.11 -17.72 -0.21
CA ASP A 61 -3.18 -18.83 -0.19
C ASP A 61 -2.70 -19.21 1.23
N GLY A 62 -3.16 -18.47 2.25
CA GLY A 62 -2.82 -18.69 3.66
C GLY A 62 -1.45 -18.15 4.06
N LEU A 63 -0.77 -17.42 3.18
CA LEU A 63 0.50 -16.76 3.47
C LEU A 63 0.27 -15.29 3.84
N ASP A 64 1.23 -14.72 4.57
CA ASP A 64 1.26 -13.27 4.79
C ASP A 64 1.42 -12.54 3.44
N SER A 65 0.80 -11.36 3.31
CA SER A 65 0.73 -10.65 2.03
C SER A 65 2.08 -10.32 1.39
N LEU A 66 3.12 -10.08 2.19
CA LEU A 66 4.48 -9.85 1.70
C LEU A 66 5.13 -11.13 1.15
N ASP A 67 4.75 -12.29 1.68
CA ASP A 67 5.24 -13.59 1.23
C ASP A 67 4.47 -14.06 -0.02
N SER A 68 3.15 -13.85 -0.08
CA SER A 68 2.34 -14.08 -1.29
C SER A 68 2.80 -13.18 -2.44
N CYS A 69 3.14 -11.91 -2.16
CA CYS A 69 3.52 -10.93 -3.17
C CYS A 69 5.03 -10.91 -3.48
N ALA A 70 5.49 -11.94 -4.20
CA ALA A 70 6.86 -12.05 -4.72
C ALA A 70 7.10 -11.18 -5.98
N GLN A 71 8.26 -11.33 -6.65
CA GLN A 71 8.73 -10.45 -7.73
C GLN A 71 7.68 -10.05 -8.78
N SER A 72 7.00 -11.01 -9.42
CA SER A 72 6.00 -10.71 -10.46
C SER A 72 4.73 -10.04 -9.92
N CYS A 73 4.40 -10.31 -8.65
CA CYS A 73 3.34 -9.58 -7.96
C CYS A 73 3.73 -8.10 -7.82
N ARG A 74 4.97 -7.81 -7.42
CA ARG A 74 5.43 -6.43 -7.19
C ARG A 74 5.54 -5.57 -8.45
N ASP A 75 5.65 -6.17 -9.61
CA ASP A 75 5.54 -5.45 -10.89
C ASP A 75 4.12 -4.91 -11.11
N ASN A 76 3.09 -5.66 -10.66
CA ASN A 76 1.68 -5.31 -10.82
C ASN A 76 1.13 -4.52 -9.62
N TRP A 77 1.63 -4.86 -8.44
CA TRP A 77 1.28 -4.34 -7.13
C TRP A 77 2.54 -3.86 -6.40
N PRO A 78 3.17 -2.76 -6.85
CA PRO A 78 4.31 -2.20 -6.15
C PRO A 78 4.04 -1.93 -4.66
N LEU A 79 5.02 -2.24 -3.83
CA LEU A 79 5.03 -1.90 -2.40
C LEU A 79 5.02 -0.39 -2.25
N LEU A 80 4.16 0.13 -1.38
CA LEU A 80 4.20 1.52 -0.99
C LEU A 80 5.28 1.69 0.09
N THR A 81 6.37 2.39 -0.25
CA THR A 81 7.55 2.51 0.62
C THR A 81 7.80 3.94 1.07
N ALA A 82 8.36 4.09 2.26
CA ALA A 82 8.80 5.39 2.77
C ALA A 82 10.04 5.21 3.67
N GLN A 83 11.12 5.91 3.32
CA GLN A 83 12.37 5.89 4.10
C GLN A 83 12.29 6.81 5.33
N GLU A 84 11.59 7.93 5.19
CA GLU A 84 11.41 8.94 6.21
C GLU A 84 9.97 8.94 6.74
N ASP A 85 9.70 9.77 7.74
CA ASP A 85 8.36 10.04 8.24
C ASP A 85 7.42 10.60 7.17
N ILE A 86 6.19 10.08 7.18
CA ILE A 86 5.12 10.50 6.29
C ILE A 86 4.16 11.40 7.06
N SER A 87 3.58 12.35 6.34
CA SER A 87 2.47 13.13 6.86
C SER A 87 1.14 12.41 6.60
N VAL A 88 0.14 12.78 7.37
CA VAL A 88 -1.24 12.33 7.16
C VAL A 88 -2.15 13.51 6.90
N GLY A 89 -2.99 13.38 5.89
CA GLY A 89 -4.09 14.27 5.62
C GLY A 89 -5.24 14.07 6.62
N GLU A 90 -6.19 14.99 6.58
CA GLU A 90 -7.39 14.93 7.41
C GLU A 90 -8.17 13.63 7.20
N GLY A 91 -8.64 13.02 8.29
CA GLY A 91 -9.42 11.77 8.25
C GLY A 91 -8.62 10.49 8.19
N VAL A 92 -7.29 10.56 8.03
CA VAL A 92 -6.37 9.42 8.18
C VAL A 92 -5.88 9.37 9.63
N ASN A 93 -5.90 8.20 10.26
CA ASN A 93 -5.45 8.05 11.64
C ASN A 93 -3.93 7.80 11.67
N PRO A 94 -3.11 8.73 12.20
CA PRO A 94 -1.67 8.55 12.29
C PRO A 94 -1.26 7.37 13.17
N ASP A 95 -2.06 7.00 14.18
CA ASP A 95 -1.73 5.91 15.11
C ASP A 95 -1.78 4.52 14.45
N LEU A 96 -2.42 4.41 13.28
CA LEU A 96 -2.48 3.18 12.51
C LEU A 96 -1.29 3.03 11.57
N ILE A 97 -0.47 4.07 11.38
CA ILE A 97 0.67 4.00 10.48
C ILE A 97 1.82 3.28 11.17
N GLY A 98 2.37 2.31 10.45
CA GLY A 98 3.58 1.62 10.83
C GLY A 98 4.52 1.42 9.64
N ARG A 99 5.56 0.64 9.89
CA ARG A 99 6.50 0.19 8.87
C ARG A 99 6.90 -1.24 9.12
N THR A 100 7.19 -1.96 8.06
CA THR A 100 7.81 -3.27 8.12
C THR A 100 8.92 -3.38 7.07
N ALA A 101 9.93 -4.18 7.37
CA ALA A 101 11.03 -4.42 6.45
C ALA A 101 10.66 -5.59 5.52
N SER A 102 10.76 -5.39 4.21
CA SER A 102 10.61 -6.45 3.21
C SER A 102 11.64 -6.23 2.10
N ASP A 103 12.46 -7.25 1.82
CA ASP A 103 13.49 -7.23 0.78
C ASP A 103 14.37 -5.97 0.75
N GLY A 104 14.77 -5.51 1.94
CA GLY A 104 15.63 -4.33 2.12
C GLY A 104 14.90 -2.99 1.94
N GLN A 105 13.58 -2.98 1.77
CA GLN A 105 12.75 -1.79 1.69
C GLN A 105 11.95 -1.58 2.99
N GLN A 106 11.69 -0.31 3.33
CA GLN A 106 10.76 0.07 4.38
C GLN A 106 9.37 0.24 3.79
N VAL A 107 8.54 -0.78 3.96
CA VAL A 107 7.16 -0.82 3.47
C VAL A 107 6.27 -0.14 4.49
N LEU A 108 5.41 0.78 4.04
CA LEU A 108 4.40 1.38 4.90
C LEU A 108 3.34 0.34 5.26
N THR A 109 2.91 0.38 6.51
CA THR A 109 1.74 -0.38 6.97
C THR A 109 0.65 0.56 7.46
N TYR A 110 -0.60 0.12 7.37
CA TYR A 110 -1.73 0.78 8.01
C TYR A 110 -2.56 -0.26 8.74
N ALA A 111 -2.76 -0.09 10.05
CA ALA A 111 -3.35 -1.08 10.93
C ALA A 111 -2.69 -2.48 10.77
N ASP A 112 -1.36 -2.50 10.79
CA ASP A 112 -0.51 -3.68 10.61
C ASP A 112 -0.62 -4.40 9.25
N GLN A 113 -1.34 -3.82 8.28
CA GLN A 113 -1.43 -4.34 6.91
C GLN A 113 -0.38 -3.67 6.01
N PRO A 114 0.48 -4.43 5.30
CA PRO A 114 1.37 -3.89 4.28
C PRO A 114 0.58 -3.20 3.16
N LEU A 115 1.07 -2.04 2.74
CA LEU A 115 0.40 -1.20 1.74
C LEU A 115 1.00 -1.36 0.36
N PHE A 116 0.14 -1.38 -0.63
CA PHE A 116 0.47 -1.53 -2.05
C PHE A 116 -0.27 -0.49 -2.89
N GLN A 117 0.17 -0.32 -4.13
CA GLN A 117 -0.57 0.43 -5.15
C GLN A 117 -0.66 -0.39 -6.43
N TYR A 118 -1.72 -0.21 -7.21
CA TYR A 118 -1.92 -0.97 -8.44
C TYR A 118 -1.36 -0.27 -9.67
N HIS A 119 -0.42 -0.87 -10.41
CA HIS A 119 0.35 -0.19 -11.45
C HIS A 119 -0.48 0.51 -12.56
N GLN A 120 -1.73 0.10 -12.81
CA GLN A 120 -2.59 0.73 -13.83
C GLN A 120 -3.44 1.88 -13.28
N ASP A 121 -3.50 2.06 -11.95
CA ASP A 121 -4.22 3.17 -11.36
C ASP A 121 -3.52 4.50 -11.68
N VAL A 122 -4.34 5.53 -11.85
CA VAL A 122 -3.90 6.91 -12.07
C VAL A 122 -4.49 7.81 -11.01
N ALA A 123 -3.78 8.89 -10.68
CA ALA A 123 -4.24 9.84 -9.67
C ALA A 123 -5.60 10.44 -10.06
N GLY A 124 -6.56 10.38 -9.13
CA GLY A 124 -7.93 10.88 -9.34
C GLY A 124 -8.78 10.07 -10.31
N GLY A 125 -8.31 8.91 -10.77
CA GLY A 125 -9.12 7.93 -11.50
C GLY A 125 -9.87 6.99 -10.56
N GLU A 126 -10.73 6.16 -11.15
CA GLU A 126 -11.37 5.07 -10.42
C GLU A 126 -10.33 4.02 -9.98
N PRO A 127 -10.52 3.39 -8.80
CA PRO A 127 -9.62 2.38 -8.27
C PRO A 127 -9.78 1.04 -9.03
N GLN A 128 -9.06 0.88 -10.13
CA GLN A 128 -9.17 -0.29 -11.01
C GLN A 128 -8.61 -1.56 -10.37
N GLY A 129 -7.78 -1.43 -9.33
CA GLY A 129 -7.27 -2.55 -8.56
C GLY A 129 -8.29 -3.18 -7.61
N ASP A 130 -9.36 -2.46 -7.26
CA ASP A 130 -10.30 -2.92 -6.25
C ASP A 130 -11.02 -4.19 -6.72
N GLY A 131 -11.00 -5.22 -5.88
CA GLY A 131 -11.67 -6.48 -6.15
C GLY A 131 -10.93 -7.47 -7.05
N ILE A 132 -9.69 -7.18 -7.47
CA ILE A 132 -8.90 -8.14 -8.23
C ILE A 132 -8.48 -9.31 -7.34
N TYR A 133 -8.65 -10.54 -7.82
CA TYR A 133 -8.01 -11.73 -7.24
C TYR A 133 -6.77 -12.09 -8.06
N SER A 134 -5.58 -11.97 -7.47
CA SER A 134 -4.33 -12.34 -8.15
C SER A 134 -3.22 -12.64 -7.13
N PHE A 135 -2.23 -13.43 -7.56
CA PHE A 135 -1.04 -13.76 -6.74
C PHE A 135 -1.35 -14.43 -5.40
N GLY A 136 -2.47 -15.16 -5.29
CA GLY A 136 -2.84 -15.88 -4.07
C GLY A 136 -3.62 -15.05 -3.05
N GLY A 137 -4.13 -13.89 -3.44
CA GLY A 137 -4.98 -13.10 -2.55
C GLY A 137 -5.90 -12.15 -3.29
N TYR A 138 -6.79 -11.54 -2.51
CA TYR A 138 -7.76 -10.57 -2.98
C TYR A 138 -7.32 -9.15 -2.62
N TRP A 139 -7.34 -8.25 -3.60
CA TRP A 139 -6.89 -6.87 -3.46
C TRP A 139 -8.07 -5.97 -3.11
N ALA A 140 -7.93 -5.23 -2.02
CA ALA A 140 -9.00 -4.41 -1.45
C ALA A 140 -8.46 -3.02 -1.09
N LEU A 141 -9.25 -1.98 -1.37
CA LEU A 141 -8.92 -0.61 -0.96
C LEU A 141 -8.75 -0.49 0.55
N MET A 142 -7.77 0.28 1.00
CA MET A 142 -7.58 0.54 2.42
C MET A 142 -8.51 1.65 2.90
N ALA A 143 -9.45 1.34 3.81
CA ALA A 143 -10.29 2.35 4.44
C ALA A 143 -9.53 3.14 5.53
N PRO A 144 -9.96 4.37 5.86
CA PRO A 144 -9.38 5.12 6.98
C PRO A 144 -9.51 4.42 8.33
N SER A 145 -10.47 3.50 8.47
CA SER A 145 -10.67 2.69 9.68
C SER A 145 -9.58 1.63 9.90
N GLY A 146 -8.71 1.39 8.91
CA GLY A 146 -7.72 0.32 8.93
C GLY A 146 -8.25 -1.03 8.44
N ARG A 147 -9.51 -1.07 8.02
CA ARG A 147 -10.14 -2.29 7.48
C ARG A 147 -10.22 -2.19 5.96
N PRO A 148 -9.67 -3.15 5.22
CA PRO A 148 -9.82 -3.17 3.77
C PRO A 148 -11.29 -3.27 3.35
N ILE A 149 -11.68 -2.50 2.35
CA ILE A 149 -13.03 -2.43 1.81
C ILE A 149 -13.22 -3.67 0.92
N ARG A 150 -14.04 -4.62 1.38
CA ARG A 150 -14.38 -5.79 0.57
C ARG A 150 -15.49 -5.42 -0.41
N SER A 151 -15.11 -5.02 -1.62
CA SER A 151 -16.04 -4.67 -2.70
C SER A 151 -16.26 -5.84 -3.67
N GLY A 152 -17.42 -6.49 -3.60
CA GLY A 152 -17.79 -7.58 -4.50
C GLY A 152 -17.83 -8.96 -3.83
N THR A 153 -18.12 -9.99 -4.63
CA THR A 153 -18.17 -11.39 -4.17
C THR A 153 -16.74 -11.94 -4.07
N VAL A 154 -16.22 -12.07 -2.85
CA VAL A 154 -15.10 -12.98 -2.57
C VAL A 154 -15.51 -14.35 -3.14
N PRO A 155 -14.68 -15.04 -3.94
CA PRO A 155 -14.97 -16.40 -4.34
C PRO A 155 -15.23 -17.20 -3.06
N ALA A 156 -16.42 -17.78 -2.92
CA ALA A 156 -16.64 -18.78 -1.88
C ALA A 156 -15.51 -19.81 -2.03
N ALA A 157 -14.95 -20.28 -0.91
CA ALA A 157 -13.81 -21.22 -0.89
C ALA A 157 -14.00 -22.43 -1.83
N ASP A 158 -15.25 -22.74 -2.19
CA ASP A 158 -15.65 -23.79 -3.13
C ASP A 158 -15.35 -23.51 -4.62
N ASN A 159 -14.91 -22.31 -5.01
CA ASN A 159 -14.64 -21.92 -6.41
C ASN A 159 -13.17 -21.51 -6.68
N ILE A 160 -12.24 -21.80 -5.78
CA ILE A 160 -10.81 -21.69 -6.08
C ILE A 160 -10.43 -22.92 -6.91
N PRO A 161 -9.87 -22.80 -8.14
CA PRO A 161 -9.34 -23.95 -8.84
C PRO A 161 -8.23 -24.53 -7.98
N GLU A 162 -8.49 -25.71 -7.42
CA GLU A 162 -7.53 -26.49 -6.65
C GLU A 162 -6.23 -26.56 -7.46
N ALA A 163 -5.18 -25.90 -6.95
CA ALA A 163 -3.84 -26.04 -7.50
C ALA A 163 -3.55 -27.54 -7.52
N GLN A 164 -3.39 -28.10 -8.72
CA GLN A 164 -3.23 -29.54 -8.93
C GLN A 164 -2.07 -30.07 -8.10
N SER A 165 -2.38 -30.63 -6.93
CA SER A 165 -1.48 -31.43 -6.13
C SER A 165 -1.39 -32.81 -6.78
N GLY A 166 -0.56 -32.89 -7.82
CA GLY A 166 -0.04 -34.16 -8.30
C GLY A 166 0.97 -34.69 -7.28
N ALA A 167 0.54 -35.60 -6.43
CA ALA A 167 1.41 -36.56 -5.77
C ALA A 167 0.74 -37.94 -5.86
N ASP A 168 1.32 -38.74 -6.74
CA ASP A 168 0.96 -40.11 -7.09
C ASP A 168 0.73 -41.02 -5.86
N GLU A 169 -0.37 -41.77 -5.96
CA GLU A 169 -0.46 -43.22 -5.76
C GLU A 169 0.45 -43.84 -4.67
N ASN A 170 -0.13 -44.06 -3.48
CA ASN A 170 0.17 -45.29 -2.75
C ASN A 170 -1.12 -46.07 -2.51
N GLU A 171 -1.42 -46.90 -3.51
CA GLU A 171 -2.35 -48.00 -3.44
C GLU A 171 -1.97 -48.93 -2.26
N SER A 172 -2.75 -48.90 -1.18
CA SER A 172 -2.79 -49.99 -0.20
C SER A 172 -4.23 -50.49 -0.10
N LEU A 173 -4.48 -51.53 -0.88
CA LEU A 173 -5.69 -52.33 -0.90
C LEU A 173 -6.14 -52.73 0.53
N PRO A 174 -7.44 -52.67 0.86
CA PRO A 174 -7.93 -53.18 2.13
C PRO A 174 -7.87 -54.72 2.16
N LEU A 175 -7.31 -55.27 3.24
CA LEU A 175 -7.39 -56.70 3.55
C LEU A 175 -8.87 -57.13 3.76
N PRO A 176 -9.26 -58.35 3.38
CA PRO A 176 -10.63 -58.82 3.56
C PRO A 176 -10.95 -59.06 5.06
N PRO A 177 -12.23 -58.97 5.45
CA PRO A 177 -12.64 -59.12 6.86
C PRO A 177 -12.46 -60.55 7.36
N VAL A 178 -11.78 -60.70 8.50
CA VAL A 178 -11.78 -61.95 9.27
C VAL A 178 -13.15 -62.14 9.92
N SER A 179 -13.83 -63.23 9.56
CA SER A 179 -15.10 -63.64 10.19
C SER A 179 -14.84 -64.55 11.39
N LYS A 180 -15.35 -64.11 12.55
CA LYS A 180 -15.72 -64.82 13.79
C LYS A 180 -14.69 -65.70 14.51
#